data_AF-J7TWN4-F1
#
_entry.id   AF-J7TWN4-F1
#
_cell.length_a   1.000
_cell.length_b   1.000
_cell.length_c   1.000
_cell.angle_alpha   90.00
_cell.angle_beta   90.00
_cell.angle_gamma   90.00
#
_symmetry.space_group_name_H-M   'P 1'
#
loop_
_entity.id
_entity.type
_entity.pdbx_description
1 polymer ?
#
loop_
_entity_poly.entity_id
_entity_poly.type
_entity_poly.pdbx_seq_one_letter_code
_entity_poly.pdbx_strand_id
1 'polypeptide(L)'
;MLNKTMYHLYLSDDRIYNSEDSCKENDLLSEYLTRQQADNLKTTDWFRRRKKWNIPFQYHDLTMIRQTIQTYPDNWDACLSDTIILSASRYWIDGLLNETYEYWIKDTHRELWDLEEEYNQRRIINRQLAALHALYSAYYPQTEQSELSDIKNSFAESAQDLSRTEHNIHTLRGEISFTLRHFVNLFRDVIYHHKSLQDNRIPDYFRTAVQLILQLKNNNDDDRLYQWLNSRNICLTTDKIYWC
;
A
#
# COMPACT_ATOMS: atom_id res chain seq x y z
N MET A 1 -11.52 -33.14 -20.07
CA MET A 1 -11.42 -33.17 -18.59
C MET A 1 -10.02 -33.65 -18.24
N LEU A 2 -9.14 -32.72 -17.85
CA LEU A 2 -7.77 -33.06 -17.44
C LEU A 2 -7.71 -33.04 -15.91
N ASN A 3 -7.41 -34.22 -15.34
CA ASN A 3 -7.09 -34.41 -13.93
C ASN A 3 -5.99 -33.41 -13.53
N LYS A 4 -6.32 -32.44 -12.68
CA LYS A 4 -5.34 -31.66 -11.94
C LYS A 4 -4.72 -32.57 -10.89
N THR A 5 -3.66 -33.25 -11.26
CA THR A 5 -2.79 -33.96 -10.32
C THR A 5 -2.28 -32.94 -9.31
N MET A 6 -2.60 -33.22 -8.05
CA MET A 6 -2.11 -32.55 -6.85
C MET A 6 -0.61 -32.86 -6.71
N TYR A 7 0.23 -32.25 -7.54
CA TYR A 7 1.68 -32.36 -7.42
C TYR A 7 2.15 -31.38 -6.34
N HIS A 8 2.26 -31.87 -5.10
CA HIS A 8 3.08 -31.24 -4.09
C HIS A 8 4.56 -31.49 -4.45
N LEU A 9 5.10 -30.66 -5.35
CA LEU A 9 6.54 -30.57 -5.56
C LEU A 9 7.13 -29.71 -4.44
N TYR A 10 7.40 -30.34 -3.30
CA TYR A 10 8.23 -29.72 -2.27
C TYR A 10 9.69 -29.71 -2.76
N LEU A 11 10.10 -28.61 -3.39
CA LEU A 11 11.51 -28.32 -3.61
C LEU A 11 12.18 -27.96 -2.27
N SER A 12 13.42 -28.43 -2.09
CA SER A 12 14.20 -28.24 -0.87
C SER A 12 14.52 -26.77 -0.62
N ASP A 13 14.54 -26.38 0.65
CA ASP A 13 14.77 -25.00 1.08
C ASP A 13 16.15 -24.46 0.64
N ASP A 14 17.11 -25.34 0.34
CA ASP A 14 18.45 -25.01 -0.17
C ASP A 14 18.45 -24.27 -1.52
N ARG A 15 17.41 -24.44 -2.35
CA ARG A 15 17.29 -23.69 -3.62
C ARG A 15 16.82 -22.26 -3.42
N ILE A 16 16.09 -21.98 -2.33
CA ILE A 16 15.48 -20.69 -2.03
C ILE A 16 16.53 -19.70 -1.47
N TYR A 17 17.53 -20.21 -0.74
CA TYR A 17 18.59 -19.38 -0.13
C TYR A 17 19.66 -18.88 -1.11
N ASN A 18 19.76 -19.45 -2.32
CA ASN A 18 20.90 -19.24 -3.22
C ASN A 18 20.58 -18.43 -4.50
N SER A 19 19.34 -17.95 -4.67
CA SER A 19 18.93 -17.21 -5.86
C SER A 19 18.67 -15.74 -5.57
N GLU A 20 19.59 -14.87 -6.01
CA GLU A 20 19.38 -13.41 -6.06
C GLU A 20 18.68 -12.94 -7.36
N ASP A 21 18.25 -13.86 -8.22
CA ASP A 21 17.69 -13.52 -9.52
C ASP A 21 16.28 -12.90 -9.41
N SER A 22 16.06 -11.85 -10.21
CA SER A 22 14.79 -11.17 -10.39
C SER A 22 13.73 -12.09 -11.04
N CYS A 23 13.14 -12.99 -10.24
CA CYS A 23 12.05 -13.83 -10.70
C CYS A 23 10.72 -13.06 -10.60
N LYS A 24 9.83 -13.26 -11.59
CA LYS A 24 8.50 -12.66 -11.55
C LYS A 24 7.70 -13.30 -10.41
N GLU A 25 7.08 -12.48 -9.58
CA GLU A 25 6.33 -12.91 -8.40
C GLU A 25 5.32 -14.05 -8.68
N ASN A 26 4.57 -13.98 -9.79
CA ASN A 26 3.61 -15.03 -10.12
C ASN A 26 4.29 -16.36 -10.47
N ASP A 27 5.48 -16.32 -11.07
CA ASP A 27 6.24 -17.53 -11.42
C ASP A 27 6.70 -18.21 -10.11
N LEU A 28 7.25 -17.42 -9.17
CA LEU A 28 7.61 -17.87 -7.83
C LEU A 28 6.41 -18.44 -7.06
N LEU A 29 5.30 -17.70 -6.95
CA LEU A 29 4.14 -18.19 -6.20
C LEU A 29 3.58 -19.49 -6.79
N SER A 30 3.61 -19.65 -8.11
CA SER A 30 3.11 -20.86 -8.78
C SER A 30 4.00 -22.08 -8.61
N GLU A 31 5.30 -21.88 -8.37
CA GLU A 31 6.25 -22.97 -8.12
C GLU A 31 6.14 -23.48 -6.67
N TYR A 32 5.85 -22.59 -5.72
CA TYR A 32 5.96 -22.90 -4.28
C TYR A 32 4.63 -23.01 -3.53
N LEU A 33 3.52 -22.54 -4.09
CA LEU A 33 2.20 -22.58 -3.46
C LEU A 33 1.18 -23.26 -4.38
N THR A 34 0.18 -23.91 -3.78
CA THR A 34 -1.00 -24.31 -4.54
C THR A 34 -1.75 -23.07 -5.04
N ARG A 35 -2.51 -23.21 -6.13
CA ARG A 35 -3.34 -22.11 -6.65
C ARG A 35 -4.25 -21.50 -5.57
N GLN A 36 -4.87 -22.33 -4.74
CA GLN A 36 -5.73 -21.86 -3.65
C GLN A 36 -4.94 -21.05 -2.62
N GLN A 37 -3.76 -21.50 -2.22
CA GLN A 37 -2.89 -20.74 -1.31
C GLN A 37 -2.41 -19.42 -1.93
N ALA A 38 -2.07 -19.41 -3.21
CA ALA A 38 -1.67 -18.20 -3.92
C ALA A 38 -2.83 -17.19 -4.05
N ASP A 39 -4.04 -17.67 -4.36
CA ASP A 39 -5.25 -16.84 -4.44
C ASP A 39 -5.60 -16.28 -3.04
N ASN A 40 -5.52 -17.10 -1.99
CA ASN A 40 -5.71 -16.65 -0.60
C ASN A 40 -4.64 -15.62 -0.18
N LEU A 41 -3.36 -15.88 -0.48
CA LEU A 41 -2.25 -14.96 -0.17
C LEU A 41 -2.53 -13.56 -0.71
N LYS A 42 -3.01 -13.46 -1.95
CA LYS A 42 -3.32 -12.18 -2.61
C LYS A 42 -4.43 -11.38 -1.91
N THR A 43 -5.23 -12.04 -1.07
CA THR A 43 -6.28 -11.39 -0.28
C THR A 43 -5.84 -11.03 1.14
N THR A 44 -4.65 -11.42 1.57
CA THR A 44 -4.14 -11.10 2.91
C THR A 44 -3.74 -9.64 3.02
N ASP A 45 -3.85 -9.08 4.23
CA ASP A 45 -3.41 -7.70 4.50
C ASP A 45 -1.90 -7.56 4.35
N TRP A 46 -1.13 -8.60 4.71
CA TRP A 46 0.31 -8.68 4.46
C TRP A 46 0.66 -8.45 2.98
N PHE A 47 0.04 -9.22 2.07
CA PHE A 47 0.32 -9.09 0.65
C PHE A 47 -0.18 -7.77 0.07
N ARG A 48 -1.41 -7.35 0.42
CA ARG A 48 -1.98 -6.07 -0.04
C ARG A 48 -1.11 -4.89 0.36
N ARG A 49 -0.60 -4.87 1.60
CA ARG A 49 0.29 -3.82 2.09
C ARG A 49 1.60 -3.77 1.31
N ARG A 50 2.23 -4.92 1.08
CA ARG A 50 3.47 -4.99 0.28
C ARG A 50 3.23 -4.50 -1.15
N LYS A 51 2.07 -4.78 -1.74
CA LYS A 51 1.66 -4.20 -3.03
C LYS A 51 1.45 -2.70 -2.99
N LYS A 52 0.77 -2.18 -1.97
CA LYS A 52 0.56 -0.73 -1.77
C LYS A 52 1.89 0.01 -1.75
N TRP A 53 2.88 -0.52 -1.05
CA TRP A 53 4.19 0.12 -0.87
C TRP A 53 5.25 -0.30 -1.88
N ASN A 54 4.87 -1.10 -2.87
CA ASN A 54 5.79 -1.67 -3.86
C ASN A 54 7.02 -2.33 -3.21
N ILE A 55 6.81 -3.01 -2.08
CA ILE A 55 7.84 -3.74 -1.38
C ILE A 55 8.16 -4.98 -2.22
N PRO A 56 9.40 -5.14 -2.70
CA PRO A 56 9.76 -6.26 -3.55
C PRO A 56 9.46 -7.58 -2.86
N PHE A 57 8.91 -8.53 -3.59
CA PHE A 57 8.73 -9.90 -3.10
C PHE A 57 10.06 -10.65 -3.24
N GLN A 58 10.55 -11.23 -2.14
CA GLN A 58 11.86 -11.86 -2.05
C GLN A 58 11.73 -13.36 -1.77
N TYR A 59 12.78 -14.12 -2.07
CA TYR A 59 12.82 -15.56 -1.80
C TYR A 59 12.67 -15.91 -0.31
N HIS A 60 13.18 -15.07 0.60
CA HIS A 60 12.97 -15.26 2.03
C HIS A 60 11.47 -15.21 2.41
N ASP A 61 10.67 -14.41 1.71
CA ASP A 61 9.22 -14.33 1.95
C ASP A 61 8.53 -15.65 1.61
N LEU A 62 8.98 -16.36 0.56
CA LEU A 62 8.45 -17.70 0.22
C LEU A 62 8.73 -18.72 1.32
N THR A 63 9.93 -18.66 1.91
CA THR A 63 10.31 -19.52 3.02
C THR A 63 9.39 -19.27 4.21
N MET A 64 9.20 -17.99 4.57
CA MET A 64 8.31 -17.58 5.66
C MET A 64 6.87 -18.04 5.41
N ILE A 65 6.32 -17.84 4.20
CA ILE A 65 4.96 -18.25 3.86
C ILE A 65 4.80 -19.77 3.98
N ARG A 66 5.76 -20.56 3.46
CA ARG A 66 5.70 -22.03 3.53
C ARG A 66 5.76 -22.53 4.97
N GLN A 67 6.69 -22.00 5.76
CA GLN A 67 6.81 -22.37 7.17
C GLN A 67 5.55 -22.00 7.95
N THR A 68 4.95 -20.85 7.65
CA THR A 68 3.72 -20.39 8.29
C THR A 68 2.53 -21.29 7.92
N ILE A 69 2.39 -21.68 6.64
CA ILE A 69 1.38 -22.65 6.19
C ILE A 69 1.54 -24.00 6.89
N GLN A 70 2.77 -24.49 7.04
CA GLN A 70 3.03 -25.78 7.68
C GLN A 70 2.75 -25.74 9.19
N THR A 71 3.06 -24.62 9.83
CA THR A 71 2.91 -24.45 11.29
C THR A 71 1.47 -24.15 11.69
N TYR A 72 0.74 -23.40 10.85
CA TYR A 72 -0.60 -22.88 11.14
C TYR A 72 -1.58 -23.13 9.98
N PRO A 73 -1.82 -24.39 9.56
CA PRO A 73 -2.54 -24.70 8.31
C PRO A 73 -3.94 -24.08 8.20
N ASP A 74 -4.62 -23.84 9.33
CA ASP A 74 -5.98 -23.31 9.37
C ASP A 74 -6.08 -21.77 9.38
N ASN A 75 -4.99 -21.06 9.74
CA ASN A 75 -4.98 -19.60 9.94
C ASN A 75 -3.64 -18.93 9.58
N TRP A 76 -2.83 -19.57 8.74
CA TRP A 76 -1.50 -19.13 8.35
C TRP A 76 -1.47 -17.73 7.75
N ASP A 77 -2.55 -17.33 7.08
CA ASP A 77 -2.73 -16.04 6.44
C ASP A 77 -2.70 -14.88 7.45
N ALA A 78 -3.23 -15.10 8.65
CA ALA A 78 -3.18 -14.15 9.76
C ALA A 78 -1.85 -14.17 10.52
N CYS A 79 -0.99 -15.16 10.26
CA CYS A 79 0.31 -15.34 10.92
C CYS A 79 1.48 -14.78 10.10
N LEU A 80 1.25 -14.31 8.87
CA LEU A 80 2.28 -13.70 8.04
C LEU A 80 2.77 -12.39 8.66
N SER A 81 4.08 -12.19 8.69
CA SER A 81 4.72 -11.04 9.34
C SER A 81 5.88 -10.49 8.53
N ASP A 82 6.12 -9.19 8.60
CA ASP A 82 7.39 -8.60 8.17
C ASP A 82 8.30 -8.33 9.37
N THR A 83 9.60 -8.51 9.17
CA THR A 83 10.62 -7.92 10.05
C THR A 83 11.02 -6.57 9.47
N ILE A 84 10.54 -5.49 10.09
CA ILE A 84 10.67 -4.11 9.61
C ILE A 84 11.89 -3.47 10.27
N ILE A 85 12.98 -3.36 9.50
CA ILE A 85 14.19 -2.65 9.92
C ILE A 85 14.12 -1.22 9.37
N LEU A 86 13.75 -0.26 10.23
CA LEU A 86 13.53 1.12 9.80
C LEU A 86 14.84 1.79 9.37
N SER A 87 15.96 1.50 10.00
CA SER A 87 17.28 2.05 9.63
C SER A 87 17.75 1.68 8.21
N ALA A 88 17.33 0.51 7.69
CA ALA A 88 17.89 -0.08 6.48
C ALA A 88 16.95 -0.10 5.27
N SER A 89 15.65 0.07 5.47
CA SER A 89 14.65 -0.03 4.39
C SER A 89 13.95 1.28 4.11
N ARG A 90 14.29 1.88 2.98
CA ARG A 90 13.62 3.08 2.47
C ARG A 90 12.14 2.83 2.17
N TYR A 91 11.78 1.66 1.63
CA TYR A 91 10.38 1.32 1.37
C TYR A 91 9.55 1.28 2.66
N TRP A 92 10.14 0.76 3.75
CA TRP A 92 9.46 0.71 5.04
C TRP A 92 9.32 2.08 5.70
N ILE A 93 10.35 2.92 5.64
CA ILE A 93 10.23 4.31 6.14
C ILE A 93 9.23 5.10 5.30
N ASP A 94 9.38 5.10 3.98
CA ASP A 94 8.50 5.88 3.11
C ASP A 94 7.05 5.39 3.29
N GLY A 95 6.84 4.07 3.36
CA GLY A 95 5.53 3.48 3.66
C GLY A 95 4.98 3.89 5.03
N LEU A 96 5.78 3.80 6.09
CA LEU A 96 5.37 4.18 7.44
C LEU A 96 5.00 5.67 7.51
N LEU A 97 5.80 6.54 6.91
CA LEU A 97 5.54 7.98 6.91
C LEU A 97 4.26 8.32 6.12
N ASN A 98 4.06 7.68 4.97
CA ASN A 98 2.86 7.85 4.17
C ASN A 98 1.61 7.32 4.89
N GLU A 99 1.61 6.09 5.41
CA GLU A 99 0.47 5.53 6.17
C GLU A 99 0.13 6.39 7.39
N THR A 100 1.15 6.86 8.10
CA THR A 100 0.98 7.73 9.26
C THR A 100 0.28 9.03 8.87
N TYR A 101 0.66 9.63 7.74
CA TYR A 101 0.06 10.85 7.23
C TYR A 101 -1.36 10.60 6.66
N GLU A 102 -1.56 9.53 5.90
CA GLU A 102 -2.87 9.12 5.38
C GLU A 102 -3.87 8.88 6.50
N TYR A 103 -3.46 8.19 7.57
CA TYR A 103 -4.29 7.99 8.76
C TYR A 103 -4.70 9.33 9.37
N TRP A 104 -3.76 10.26 9.52
CA TRP A 104 -4.05 11.59 10.06
C TRP A 104 -5.01 12.40 9.18
N ILE A 105 -4.84 12.35 7.85
CA ILE A 105 -5.77 12.97 6.90
C ILE A 105 -7.16 12.37 7.05
N LYS A 106 -7.27 11.04 7.10
CA LYS A 106 -8.56 10.35 7.25
C LYS A 106 -9.28 10.72 8.55
N ASP A 107 -8.53 10.88 9.64
CA ASP A 107 -9.06 11.20 10.96
C ASP A 107 -9.44 12.68 11.10
N THR A 108 -8.54 13.59 10.70
CA THR A 108 -8.68 15.04 10.93
C THR A 108 -9.29 15.81 9.74
N HIS A 109 -9.14 15.29 8.53
CA HIS A 109 -9.57 15.92 7.27
C HIS A 109 -10.43 14.97 6.43
N ARG A 110 -11.41 14.31 7.08
CA ARG A 110 -12.23 13.25 6.47
C ARG A 110 -12.92 13.66 5.17
N GLU A 111 -13.41 14.90 5.07
CA GLU A 111 -14.04 15.42 3.84
C GLU A 111 -13.07 15.38 2.65
N LEU A 112 -11.81 15.78 2.86
CA LEU A 112 -10.78 15.70 1.84
C LEU A 112 -10.54 14.24 1.44
N TRP A 113 -10.43 13.34 2.41
CA TRP A 113 -10.25 11.90 2.15
C TRP A 113 -11.38 11.32 1.31
N ASP A 114 -12.63 11.59 1.69
CA ASP A 114 -13.81 11.08 0.98
C ASP A 114 -13.87 11.63 -0.46
N LEU A 115 -13.50 12.90 -0.68
CA LEU A 115 -13.40 13.50 -2.02
C LEU A 115 -12.28 12.90 -2.87
N GLU A 116 -11.12 12.60 -2.28
CA GLU A 116 -10.00 11.95 -2.99
C GLU A 116 -10.36 10.54 -3.44
N GLU A 117 -11.07 9.77 -2.60
CA GLU A 117 -11.61 8.46 -2.96
C GLU A 117 -12.65 8.56 -4.09
N GLU A 118 -13.57 9.51 -3.98
CA GLU A 118 -14.57 9.78 -5.02
C GLU A 118 -13.91 10.18 -6.36
N TYR A 119 -12.91 11.06 -6.32
CA TYR A 119 -12.16 11.46 -7.51
C TYR A 119 -11.47 10.25 -8.17
N ASN A 120 -10.84 9.38 -7.37
CA ASN A 120 -10.19 8.18 -7.88
C ASN A 120 -11.18 7.24 -8.59
N GLN A 121 -12.37 7.03 -8.03
CA GLN A 121 -13.42 6.23 -8.64
C GLN A 121 -13.94 6.87 -9.94
N ARG A 122 -14.26 8.17 -9.91
CA ARG A 122 -14.69 8.94 -11.09
C ARG A 122 -13.64 8.91 -12.20
N ARG A 123 -12.35 8.92 -11.85
CA ARG A 123 -11.24 8.86 -12.82
C ARG A 123 -11.19 7.52 -13.54
N ILE A 124 -11.50 6.42 -12.85
CA ILE A 124 -11.60 5.08 -13.47
C ILE A 124 -12.77 5.06 -14.46
N ILE A 125 -13.94 5.54 -14.05
CA ILE A 125 -15.14 5.62 -14.90
C ILE A 125 -14.85 6.47 -16.15
N ASN A 126 -14.24 7.64 -15.98
CA ASN A 126 -13.89 8.51 -17.10
C ASN A 126 -12.93 7.84 -18.09
N ARG A 127 -11.92 7.09 -17.62
CA ARG A 127 -11.03 6.30 -18.47
C ARG A 127 -11.75 5.19 -19.22
N GLN A 128 -12.70 4.52 -18.57
CA GLN A 128 -13.53 3.49 -19.21
C GLN A 128 -14.42 4.10 -20.30
N LEU A 129 -15.06 5.25 -20.03
CA LEU A 129 -15.85 5.99 -21.02
C LEU A 129 -15.01 6.48 -22.20
N ALA A 130 -13.80 6.98 -21.94
CA ALA A 130 -12.86 7.40 -22.98
C ALA A 130 -12.48 6.21 -23.90
N ALA A 131 -12.18 5.05 -23.31
CA ALA A 131 -11.86 3.84 -24.07
C ALA A 131 -13.07 3.34 -24.87
N LEU A 132 -14.27 3.37 -24.28
CA LEU A 132 -15.52 2.98 -24.93
C LEU A 132 -15.84 3.90 -26.12
N HIS A 133 -15.73 5.22 -25.93
CA HIS A 133 -15.91 6.20 -27.00
C HIS A 133 -14.94 5.96 -28.15
N ALA A 134 -13.66 5.73 -27.85
CA ALA A 134 -12.63 5.45 -28.86
C ALA A 134 -12.93 4.18 -29.66
N LEU A 135 -13.38 3.12 -28.99
CA LEU A 135 -13.79 1.87 -29.62
C LEU A 135 -14.99 2.08 -30.57
N TYR A 136 -16.08 2.68 -30.08
CA TYR A 136 -17.30 2.86 -30.88
C TYR A 136 -17.09 3.80 -32.06
N SER A 137 -16.32 4.88 -31.86
CA SER A 137 -15.96 5.82 -32.93
C SER A 137 -15.19 5.14 -34.07
N ALA A 138 -14.38 4.12 -33.76
CA ALA A 138 -13.55 3.43 -34.75
C ALA A 138 -14.32 2.36 -35.53
N TYR A 139 -15.27 1.66 -34.90
CA TYR A 139 -15.88 0.46 -35.48
C TYR A 139 -17.36 0.62 -35.87
N TYR A 140 -18.08 1.61 -35.35
CA TYR A 140 -19.53 1.77 -35.57
C TYR A 140 -19.99 3.19 -35.96
N PRO A 141 -19.44 3.80 -37.03
CA PRO A 141 -19.67 5.20 -37.35
C PRO A 141 -21.08 5.57 -37.88
N GLN A 142 -21.93 4.61 -38.27
CA GLN A 142 -23.19 4.90 -38.99
C GLN A 142 -24.46 4.30 -38.38
N THR A 143 -24.41 3.12 -37.77
CA THR A 143 -25.61 2.41 -37.27
C THR A 143 -25.94 2.71 -35.81
N GLU A 144 -24.98 3.22 -35.03
CA GLU A 144 -25.05 3.38 -33.57
C GLU A 144 -24.84 4.85 -33.14
N GLN A 145 -25.25 5.81 -33.97
CA GLN A 145 -25.00 7.25 -33.72
C GLN A 145 -25.62 7.77 -32.42
N SER A 146 -26.76 7.22 -31.98
CA SER A 146 -27.37 7.58 -30.69
C SER A 146 -26.50 7.11 -29.51
N GLU A 147 -26.04 5.86 -29.55
CA GLU A 147 -25.22 5.27 -28.50
C GLU A 147 -23.86 5.96 -28.41
N LEU A 148 -23.25 6.28 -29.56
CA LEU A 148 -22.02 7.06 -29.61
C LEU A 148 -22.21 8.47 -29.02
N SER A 149 -23.35 9.11 -29.29
CA SER A 149 -23.69 10.41 -28.71
C SER A 149 -23.88 10.33 -27.18
N ASP A 150 -24.56 9.30 -26.69
CA ASP A 150 -24.79 9.10 -25.25
C ASP A 150 -23.47 8.84 -24.50
N ILE A 151 -22.59 8.02 -25.08
CA ILE A 151 -21.24 7.78 -24.54
C ILE A 151 -20.43 9.09 -24.52
N LYS A 152 -20.50 9.89 -25.59
CA LYS A 152 -19.79 11.18 -25.67
C LYS A 152 -20.29 12.17 -24.63
N ASN A 153 -21.61 12.26 -24.44
CA ASN A 153 -22.21 13.14 -23.44
C ASN A 153 -21.81 12.69 -22.03
N SER A 154 -21.93 11.40 -21.72
CA SER A 154 -21.52 10.82 -20.43
C SER A 154 -20.03 11.05 -20.15
N PHE A 155 -19.18 10.92 -21.17
CA PHE A 155 -17.75 11.19 -21.06
C PHE A 155 -17.46 12.66 -20.74
N ALA A 156 -18.15 13.59 -21.42
CA ALA A 156 -18.01 15.02 -21.21
C ALA A 156 -18.49 15.45 -19.81
N GLU A 157 -19.66 14.96 -19.37
CA GLU A 157 -20.19 15.19 -18.02
C GLU A 157 -19.22 14.67 -16.96
N SER A 158 -18.74 13.43 -17.13
CA SER A 158 -17.75 12.82 -16.24
C SER A 158 -16.45 13.63 -16.15
N ALA A 159 -16.00 14.21 -17.27
CA ALA A 159 -14.79 15.05 -17.29
C ALA A 159 -14.99 16.39 -16.57
N GLN A 160 -16.16 17.02 -16.73
CA GLN A 160 -16.50 18.25 -16.02
C GLN A 160 -16.59 18.03 -14.50
N ASP A 161 -17.24 16.94 -14.11
CA ASP A 161 -17.36 16.51 -12.72
C ASP A 161 -16.00 16.20 -12.07
N LEU A 162 -15.10 15.56 -12.82
CA LEU A 162 -13.72 15.33 -12.37
C LEU A 162 -12.99 16.66 -12.13
N SER A 163 -13.08 17.60 -13.06
CA SER A 163 -12.43 18.90 -12.93
C SER A 163 -12.96 19.67 -11.71
N ARG A 164 -14.27 19.63 -11.46
CA ARG A 164 -14.88 20.23 -10.26
C ARG A 164 -14.37 19.57 -8.98
N THR A 165 -14.33 18.24 -8.95
CA THR A 165 -13.88 17.49 -7.77
C THR A 165 -12.39 17.75 -7.50
N GLU A 166 -11.56 17.80 -8.53
CA GLU A 166 -10.13 18.15 -8.44
C GLU A 166 -9.92 19.56 -7.88
N HIS A 167 -10.72 20.53 -8.33
CA HIS A 167 -10.68 21.89 -7.79
C HIS A 167 -11.01 21.92 -6.29
N ASN A 168 -12.04 21.20 -5.85
CA ASN A 168 -12.41 21.12 -4.43
C ASN A 168 -11.30 20.47 -3.59
N ILE A 169 -10.70 19.38 -4.08
CA ILE A 169 -9.55 18.72 -3.45
C ILE A 169 -8.39 19.72 -3.31
N HIS A 170 -8.08 20.49 -4.35
CA HIS A 170 -7.01 21.48 -4.30
C HIS A 170 -7.27 22.59 -3.27
N THR A 171 -8.49 23.09 -3.19
CA THR A 171 -8.88 24.09 -2.19
C THR A 171 -8.71 23.54 -0.78
N LEU A 172 -9.28 22.38 -0.47
CA LEU A 172 -9.17 21.75 0.86
C LEU A 172 -7.72 21.41 1.21
N ARG A 173 -6.92 20.90 0.27
CA ARG A 173 -5.49 20.68 0.49
C ARG A 173 -4.73 21.96 0.80
N GLY A 174 -5.14 23.10 0.21
CA GLY A 174 -4.56 24.41 0.47
C GLY A 174 -4.77 24.92 1.90
N GLU A 175 -5.80 24.44 2.58
CA GLU A 175 -6.11 24.79 3.97
C GLU A 175 -5.27 24.00 4.99
N ILE A 176 -4.69 22.87 4.58
CA ILE A 176 -3.87 22.01 5.44
C ILE A 176 -2.46 22.60 5.58
N SER A 177 -2.17 23.16 6.75
CA SER A 177 -0.88 23.81 7.02
C SER A 177 0.28 22.84 7.15
N PHE A 178 0.04 21.57 7.52
CA PHE A 178 1.08 20.58 7.74
C PHE A 178 0.96 19.43 6.73
N THR A 179 1.88 19.43 5.76
CA THR A 179 1.86 18.47 4.64
C THR A 179 2.81 17.27 4.88
N LEU A 180 2.64 16.20 4.09
CA LEU A 180 3.54 15.04 4.10
C LEU A 180 5.02 15.45 3.94
N ARG A 181 5.30 16.45 3.09
CA ARG A 181 6.67 16.97 2.92
C ARG A 181 7.23 17.54 4.23
N HIS A 182 6.39 18.26 4.99
CA HIS A 182 6.80 18.77 6.30
C HIS A 182 7.08 17.60 7.26
N PHE A 183 6.25 16.56 7.25
CA PHE A 183 6.47 15.38 8.07
C PHE A 183 7.77 14.64 7.73
N VAL A 184 8.03 14.40 6.45
CA VAL A 184 9.27 13.76 5.97
C VAL A 184 10.51 14.58 6.35
N ASN A 185 10.44 15.91 6.20
CA ASN A 185 11.53 16.80 6.58
C ASN A 185 11.78 16.78 8.09
N LEU A 186 10.71 16.81 8.89
CA LEU A 186 10.78 16.71 10.34
C LEU A 186 11.44 15.40 10.77
N PHE A 187 11.00 14.27 10.21
CA PHE A 187 11.57 12.96 10.43
C PHE A 187 13.07 12.96 10.13
N ARG A 188 13.48 13.41 8.94
CA ARG A 188 14.89 13.45 8.53
C ARG A 188 15.73 14.33 9.46
N ASP A 189 15.22 15.50 9.82
CA ASP A 189 15.91 16.45 10.68
C ASP A 189 16.20 15.89 12.07
N VAL A 190 15.21 15.23 12.68
CA VAL A 190 15.33 14.69 14.04
C VAL A 190 16.07 13.35 14.04
N ILE A 191 15.69 12.45 13.14
CA ILE A 191 16.17 11.06 13.15
C ILE A 191 17.53 10.91 12.47
N TYR A 192 17.81 11.64 11.39
CA TYR A 192 19.09 11.50 10.67
C TYR A 192 20.07 12.64 10.93
N HIS A 193 19.58 13.86 11.12
CA HIS A 193 20.43 15.02 11.38
C HIS A 193 20.57 15.39 12.86
N HIS A 194 19.97 14.61 13.77
CA HIS A 194 20.08 14.77 15.22
C HIS A 194 19.71 16.19 15.70
N LYS A 195 18.83 16.89 14.97
CA LYS A 195 18.31 18.18 15.40
C LYS A 195 17.32 17.98 16.55
N SER A 196 17.21 18.97 17.43
CA SER A 196 16.18 18.97 18.45
C SER A 196 14.79 19.04 17.81
N LEU A 197 13.86 18.28 18.36
CA LEU A 197 12.45 18.36 17.99
C LEU A 197 11.92 19.71 18.49
N GLN A 198 11.75 20.68 17.58
CA GLN A 198 11.28 22.02 17.93
C GLN A 198 9.77 22.04 18.18
N ASP A 199 9.30 22.87 19.12
CA ASP A 199 7.88 22.91 19.50
C ASP A 199 6.97 23.66 18.52
N ASN A 200 7.53 24.41 17.57
CA ASN A 200 6.74 25.36 16.79
C ASN A 200 5.99 24.70 15.61
N ARG A 201 4.66 24.75 15.67
CA ARG A 201 3.71 24.46 14.56
C ARG A 201 3.68 23.02 14.04
N ILE A 202 4.18 22.04 14.79
CA ILE A 202 4.06 20.62 14.47
C ILE A 202 2.82 20.07 15.19
N PRO A 203 1.86 19.43 14.50
CA PRO A 203 0.75 18.75 15.16
C PRO A 203 1.25 17.66 16.11
N ASP A 204 0.64 17.56 17.29
CA ASP A 204 1.06 16.63 18.36
C ASP A 204 1.09 15.17 17.88
N TYR A 205 0.22 14.81 16.93
CA TYR A 205 0.20 13.50 16.27
C TYR A 205 1.55 13.14 15.64
N PHE A 206 2.10 14.04 14.80
CA PHE A 206 3.39 13.83 14.14
C PHE A 206 4.55 13.98 15.09
N ARG A 207 4.45 14.87 16.08
CA ARG A 207 5.43 14.98 17.17
C ARG A 207 5.57 13.64 17.91
N THR A 208 4.44 13.03 18.28
CA THR A 208 4.39 11.73 18.96
C THR A 208 5.03 10.65 18.10
N ALA A 209 4.66 10.55 16.82
CA ALA A 209 5.23 9.55 15.91
C ALA A 209 6.77 9.66 15.83
N VAL A 210 7.32 10.87 15.65
CA VAL A 210 8.77 11.08 15.58
C VAL A 210 9.44 10.77 16.92
N GLN A 211 8.84 11.12 18.05
CA GLN A 211 9.36 10.79 19.38
C GLN A 211 9.45 9.27 19.59
N LEU A 212 8.43 8.52 19.19
CA LEU A 212 8.41 7.06 19.31
C LEU A 212 9.48 6.41 18.42
N ILE A 213 9.67 6.91 17.18
CA ILE A 213 10.74 6.42 16.31
C ILE A 213 12.13 6.79 16.86
N LEU A 214 12.28 7.96 17.46
CA LEU A 214 13.52 8.36 18.11
C LEU A 214 13.83 7.49 19.34
N GLN A 215 12.81 7.09 20.11
CA GLN A 215 12.96 6.16 21.23
C GLN A 215 13.42 4.78 20.75
N LEU A 216 12.78 4.25 19.70
CA LEU A 216 13.23 3.02 19.04
C LEU A 216 14.69 3.15 18.59
N LYS A 217 15.07 4.25 17.94
CA LYS A 217 16.44 4.46 17.49
C LYS A 217 17.46 4.44 18.63
N ASN A 218 17.15 5.10 19.74
CA ASN A 218 18.11 5.30 20.82
C ASN A 218 18.26 4.06 21.72
N ASN A 219 17.17 3.35 21.96
CA ASN A 219 17.10 2.32 23.00
C ASN A 219 16.66 0.95 22.46
N ASN A 220 16.32 0.84 21.17
CA ASN A 220 15.72 -0.34 20.53
C ASN A 220 14.47 -0.86 21.26
N ASP A 221 13.71 0.06 21.87
CA ASP A 221 12.41 -0.20 22.52
C ASP A 221 11.30 0.07 21.49
N ASP A 222 10.69 -0.99 20.98
CA ASP A 222 9.66 -0.94 19.95
C ASP A 222 8.23 -0.98 20.48
N ASP A 223 8.00 -1.41 21.73
CA ASP A 223 6.66 -1.69 22.28
C ASP A 223 5.67 -0.54 22.06
N ARG A 224 6.09 0.69 22.41
CA ARG A 224 5.23 1.87 22.27
C ARG A 224 4.98 2.27 20.83
N LEU A 225 6.01 2.17 19.98
CA LEU A 225 5.88 2.48 18.57
C LEU A 225 4.98 1.44 17.88
N TYR A 226 5.21 0.17 18.14
CA TYR A 226 4.41 -0.94 17.65
C TYR A 226 2.94 -0.78 18.05
N GLN A 227 2.63 -0.57 19.33
CA GLN A 227 1.24 -0.36 19.78
C GLN A 227 0.60 0.86 19.11
N TRP A 228 1.37 1.93 18.93
CA TRP A 228 0.89 3.14 18.28
C TRP A 228 0.57 2.91 16.80
N LEU A 229 1.43 2.20 16.07
CA LEU A 229 1.22 1.87 14.65
C LEU A 229 0.10 0.83 14.47
N ASN A 230 0.07 -0.21 15.31
CA ASN A 230 -0.89 -1.30 15.19
C ASN A 230 -2.32 -0.84 15.51
N SER A 231 -2.52 -0.02 16.55
CA SER A 231 -3.84 0.56 16.88
C SER A 231 -4.41 1.46 15.77
N ARG A 232 -3.58 1.86 14.80
CA ARG A 232 -3.93 2.67 13.63
C ARG A 232 -3.95 1.86 12.33
N ASN A 233 -3.75 0.55 12.41
CA ASN A 233 -3.63 -0.35 11.27
C ASN A 233 -2.51 0.04 10.28
N ILE A 234 -1.43 0.65 10.80
CA ILE A 234 -0.24 1.03 10.01
C ILE A 234 0.73 -0.16 9.91
N CYS A 235 0.83 -0.95 10.98
CA CYS A 235 1.53 -2.24 10.97
C CYS A 235 0.58 -3.38 11.37
N LEU A 236 0.91 -4.60 10.94
CA LEU A 236 0.18 -5.80 11.29
C LEU A 236 0.52 -6.22 12.71
N THR A 237 -0.38 -6.99 13.33
CA THR A 237 -0.20 -7.52 14.69
C THR A 237 0.99 -8.47 14.80
N THR A 238 1.38 -9.09 13.69
CA THR A 238 2.46 -10.08 13.63
C THR A 238 3.81 -9.46 13.26
N ASP A 239 3.85 -8.19 12.86
CA ASP A 239 5.10 -7.52 12.47
C ASP A 239 6.02 -7.32 13.65
N LYS A 240 7.32 -7.27 13.34
CA LYS A 240 8.38 -6.92 14.29
C LYS A 240 9.10 -5.69 13.80
N ILE A 241 9.33 -4.70 14.66
CA ILE A 241 9.89 -3.41 14.27
C ILE A 241 11.22 -3.20 15.00
N TYR A 242 12.27 -2.87 14.24
CA TYR A 242 13.62 -2.71 14.79
C TYR A 242 14.34 -1.49 14.23
N TRP A 243 15.35 -1.05 14.97
CA TRP A 243 16.35 -0.09 14.53
C TRP A 243 17.76 -0.66 14.73
N CYS A 244 18.42 -1.09 13.65
CA CYS A 244 19.75 -1.71 13.69
C CYS A 244 20.71 -1.19 12.63
#